data_AF-A0A661HLY1-F1
#
_entry.id   AF-A0A661HLY1-F1
#
_cell.length_a   1.000
_cell.length_b   1.000
_cell.length_c   1.000
_cell.angle_alpha   90.00
_cell.angle_beta   90.00
_cell.angle_gamma   90.00
#
_symmetry.space_group_name_H-M   'P 1'
#
loop_
_entity.id
_entity.type
_entity.pdbx_description
1 polymer ?
#
loop_
_entity_poly.entity_id
_entity_poly.type
_entity_poly.pdbx_seq_one_letter_code
_entity_poly.pdbx_strand_id
1 'polypeptide(L)'
;MPEPTREGIYLGAMTEDAVESLFAIATKKRLDTKVTLEYKSKGFKSHMKGADKVNAHYVVLIGEDELKDGTVWMKDLKSKEEKTILLKDF
;
A
#
# COMPACT_ATOMS: atom_id res chain seq x y z
N MET A 1 19.60 -20.89 -4.53
CA MET A 1 18.17 -20.70 -4.80
C MET A 1 17.96 -19.20 -4.88
N PRO A 2 17.44 -18.63 -5.99
CA PRO A 2 17.20 -17.19 -6.03
C PRO A 2 16.12 -16.86 -4.99
N GLU A 3 16.39 -15.86 -4.16
CA GLU A 3 15.42 -15.37 -3.18
C GLU A 3 14.17 -14.88 -3.92
N PRO A 4 12.95 -15.09 -3.36
CA PRO A 4 11.73 -14.60 -3.99
C PRO A 4 11.85 -13.08 -4.17
N THR A 5 11.91 -12.65 -5.42
CA THR A 5 11.97 -11.23 -5.76
C THR A 5 10.63 -10.61 -5.38
N ARG A 6 10.64 -9.84 -4.29
CA ARG A 6 9.51 -8.99 -3.92
C ARG A 6 9.36 -7.92 -4.98
N GLU A 7 8.20 -7.87 -5.63
CA GLU A 7 7.93 -6.97 -6.74
C GLU A 7 6.56 -6.33 -6.60
N GLY A 8 6.50 -5.06 -6.96
CA GLY A 8 5.27 -4.28 -6.93
C GLY A 8 4.92 -3.73 -5.56
N ILE A 9 3.72 -3.16 -5.49
CA ILE A 9 3.19 -2.40 -4.37
C ILE A 9 1.86 -3.00 -3.93
N TYR A 10 1.65 -3.16 -2.64
CA TYR A 10 0.37 -3.48 -2.04
C TYR A 10 -0.24 -2.20 -1.46
N LEU A 11 -1.45 -1.85 -1.89
CA LEU A 11 -2.23 -0.72 -1.38
C LEU A 11 -3.40 -1.26 -0.57
N GLY A 12 -3.54 -0.80 0.67
CA GLY A 12 -4.64 -1.16 1.56
C GLY A 12 -5.18 0.03 2.31
N ALA A 13 -6.49 0.10 2.49
CA ALA A 13 -7.12 1.14 3.28
C ALA A 13 -7.76 0.54 4.53
N MET A 14 -7.68 1.23 5.66
CA MET A 14 -8.34 0.79 6.90
C MET A 14 -9.75 1.38 7.03
N THR A 15 -10.10 2.36 6.21
CA THR A 15 -11.42 2.99 6.12
C THR A 15 -11.95 2.90 4.69
N GLU A 16 -13.27 2.94 4.51
CA GLU A 16 -13.88 2.86 3.17
C GLU A 16 -13.58 4.11 2.33
N ASP A 17 -13.58 5.29 2.95
CA ASP A 17 -13.25 6.56 2.29
C ASP A 17 -11.81 6.58 1.72
N ALA A 18 -10.88 5.91 2.39
CA ALA A 18 -9.51 5.80 1.93
C ALA A 18 -9.36 4.85 0.72
N VAL A 19 -10.28 3.91 0.52
CA VAL A 19 -10.25 2.98 -0.63
C VAL A 19 -10.40 3.76 -1.93
N GLU A 20 -11.30 4.75 -1.99
CA GLU A 20 -11.49 5.58 -3.19
C GLU A 20 -10.23 6.37 -3.53
N SER A 21 -9.60 6.99 -2.52
CA SER A 21 -8.34 7.74 -2.69
C SER A 21 -7.21 6.83 -3.19
N LEU A 22 -7.08 5.63 -2.62
CA LEU A 22 -6.12 4.64 -3.09
C LEU A 22 -6.42 4.13 -4.49
N PHE A 23 -7.69 3.99 -4.87
CA PHE A 23 -8.08 3.48 -6.17
C PHE A 23 -7.59 4.37 -7.31
N ALA A 24 -7.71 5.69 -7.16
CA ALA A 24 -7.22 6.66 -8.13
C ALA A 24 -5.69 6.54 -8.34
N ILE A 25 -4.95 6.38 -7.23
CA ILE A 25 -3.49 6.26 -7.24
C ILE A 25 -3.03 4.92 -7.79
N ALA A 26 -3.68 3.84 -7.34
CA ALA A 26 -3.44 2.49 -7.82
C ALA A 26 -3.56 2.46 -9.34
N THR A 27 -4.62 3.06 -9.89
CA THR A 27 -4.86 3.11 -11.33
C THR A 27 -3.73 3.81 -12.07
N LYS A 28 -3.22 4.94 -11.55
CA LYS A 28 -2.08 5.65 -12.15
C LYS A 28 -0.80 4.81 -12.09
N LYS A 29 -0.45 4.25 -10.93
CA LYS A 29 0.77 3.46 -10.76
C LYS A 29 0.74 2.11 -11.46
N ARG A 30 -0.44 1.53 -11.69
CA ARG A 30 -0.62 0.26 -12.44
C ARG A 30 -0.11 0.35 -13.87
N LEU A 31 0.04 1.55 -14.43
CA LEU A 31 0.58 1.75 -15.77
C LEU A 31 2.09 1.45 -15.83
N ASP A 32 2.84 1.80 -14.78
CA ASP A 32 4.30 1.68 -14.74
C ASP A 32 4.80 0.59 -13.78
N THR A 33 3.97 0.12 -12.85
CA THR A 33 4.38 -0.79 -11.77
C THR A 33 3.27 -1.76 -11.41
N LYS A 34 3.64 -2.97 -10.98
CA LYS A 34 2.69 -3.96 -10.47
C LYS A 34 2.08 -3.46 -9.15
N VAL A 35 0.77 -3.19 -9.15
CA VAL A 35 0.07 -2.71 -7.94
C VAL A 35 -1.12 -3.59 -7.61
N THR A 36 -1.06 -4.18 -6.41
CA THR A 36 -2.16 -4.90 -5.79
C THR A 36 -2.94 -3.92 -4.92
N LEU A 37 -4.23 -3.74 -5.19
CA LEU A 37 -5.10 -2.89 -4.37
C LEU A 37 -6.07 -3.79 -3.63
N GLU A 38 -6.23 -3.57 -2.34
CA GLU A 38 -7.31 -4.15 -1.55
C GLU A 38 -8.53 -3.22 -1.57
N TYR A 39 -9.65 -3.74 -2.06
CA TYR A 39 -10.91 -3.01 -2.19
C TYR A 39 -11.75 -3.00 -0.92
N LYS A 40 -11.35 -3.77 0.09
CA LYS A 40 -12.02 -3.85 1.37
C LYS A 40 -11.19 -3.16 2.44
N SER A 41 -11.86 -2.36 3.26
CA SER A 41 -11.28 -1.88 4.49
C SER A 41 -10.95 -3.06 5.41
N LYS A 42 -9.68 -3.22 5.78
CA LYS A 42 -9.25 -4.27 6.71
C LYS A 42 -8.33 -3.67 7.76
N GLY A 43 -8.16 -4.39 8.87
CA GLY A 43 -7.15 -4.03 9.86
C GLY A 43 -5.73 -4.11 9.28
N PHE A 44 -4.82 -3.30 9.83
CA PHE A 44 -3.41 -3.25 9.46
C PHE A 44 -2.74 -4.63 9.32
N LYS A 45 -2.94 -5.51 10.30
CA LYS A 45 -2.38 -6.88 10.29
C LYS A 45 -2.86 -7.71 9.09
N SER A 46 -4.10 -7.53 8.67
CA SER A 46 -4.67 -8.24 7.53
C SER A 46 -4.06 -7.76 6.22
N HIS A 47 -3.84 -6.46 6.08
CA HIS A 47 -3.15 -5.89 4.93
C HIS A 47 -1.68 -6.31 4.86
N MET A 48 -0.96 -6.30 5.99
CA MET A 48 0.41 -6.82 6.07
C MET A 48 0.50 -8.27 5.60
N LYS A 49 -0.42 -9.14 6.05
CA LYS A 49 -0.52 -10.52 5.56
C LYS A 49 -0.84 -10.60 4.06
N GLY A 50 -1.70 -9.70 3.57
CA GLY A 50 -2.02 -9.59 2.15
C GLY A 50 -0.80 -9.23 1.30
N ALA A 51 -0.06 -8.21 1.73
CA ALA A 51 1.17 -7.74 1.08
C ALA A 51 2.24 -8.84 1.03
N ASP A 52 2.42 -9.57 2.14
CA ASP A 52 3.35 -10.69 2.21
C ASP A 52 2.91 -11.84 1.30
N LYS A 53 1.61 -12.18 1.28
CA LYS A 53 1.05 -13.23 0.41
C LYS A 53 1.25 -12.95 -1.09
N VAL A 54 1.20 -11.69 -1.50
CA VAL A 54 1.43 -11.29 -2.89
C VAL A 54 2.91 -11.02 -3.20
N ASN A 55 3.81 -11.22 -2.22
CA ASN A 55 5.23 -10.88 -2.30
C ASN A 55 5.45 -9.44 -2.80
N ALA A 56 4.69 -8.48 -2.28
CA ALA A 56 4.90 -7.07 -2.60
C ALA A 56 6.25 -6.59 -2.06
N HIS A 57 6.89 -5.68 -2.79
CA HIS A 57 8.09 -4.99 -2.33
C HIS A 57 7.72 -3.92 -1.31
N TYR A 58 6.70 -3.14 -1.63
CA TYR A 58 6.21 -2.06 -0.78
C TYR A 58 4.79 -2.36 -0.32
N VAL A 59 4.51 -2.09 0.95
CA VAL A 59 3.15 -2.05 1.48
C VAL A 59 2.81 -0.61 1.80
N VAL A 60 1.66 -0.16 1.33
CA VAL A 60 1.18 1.21 1.47
C VAL A 60 -0.21 1.15 2.05
N LEU A 61 -0.39 1.80 3.19
CA LEU A 61 -1.63 1.79 3.96
C LEU A 61 -2.11 3.21 4.20
N ILE A 62 -3.43 3.38 4.17
CA ILE A 62 -4.10 4.63 4.56
C ILE A 62 -5.09 4.31 5.67
N GLY A 63 -4.83 4.88 6.84
CA GLY A 63 -5.77 4.92 7.96
C GLY A 63 -6.64 6.17 7.93
N GLU A 64 -7.41 6.34 9.01
CA GLU A 64 -8.29 7.50 9.15
C GLU A 64 -7.49 8.80 9.34
N ASP A 65 -6.39 8.73 10.08
CA ASP A 65 -5.47 9.86 10.30
C ASP A 65 -4.72 10.22 9.01
N GLU A 66 -4.14 9.22 8.32
CA GLU A 66 -3.45 9.46 7.05
C GLU A 66 -4.38 10.06 5.99
N LEU A 67 -5.64 9.61 5.94
CA LEU A 67 -6.63 10.17 5.02
C LEU A 67 -6.93 11.64 5.34
N LYS A 68 -7.08 12.01 6.63
CA LYS A 68 -7.33 13.39 7.06
C LYS A 68 -6.13 14.30 6.77
N ASP A 69 -4.92 13.80 6.99
CA ASP A 69 -3.68 14.53 6.74
C ASP A 69 -3.25 14.52 5.26
N GLY A 70 -3.95 13.76 4.41
CA GLY A 70 -3.58 13.60 3.00
C GLY A 70 -2.22 12.93 2.83
N THR A 71 -1.88 11.98 3.70
CA THR A 71 -0.65 11.19 3.69
C THR A 71 -0.94 9.72 3.40
N VAL A 72 0.11 8.96 3.15
CA VAL A 72 0.09 7.50 3.10
C VAL A 72 1.25 6.96 3.92
N TRP A 73 0.97 5.88 4.63
CA TRP A 73 2.02 5.13 5.30
C TRP A 73 2.58 4.09 4.34
N MET A 74 3.88 4.15 4.06
CA MET A 74 4.56 3.20 3.19
C MET A 74 5.66 2.48 3.94
N LYS A 75 5.71 1.16 3.80
CA LYS A 75 6.77 0.33 4.34
C LYS A 75 7.42 -0.53 3.28
N ASP A 76 8.74 -0.48 3.26
CA ASP A 76 9.58 -1.35 2.46
C ASP A 76 9.66 -2.71 3.17
N LEU A 77 9.16 -3.75 2.51
CA LEU A 77 9.16 -5.10 3.06
C LEU A 77 10.54 -5.77 2.92
N LYS A 78 11.46 -5.20 2.14
CA LYS A 78 12.84 -5.66 1.95
C LYS A 78 13.79 -5.03 2.98
N SER A 79 13.80 -3.70 3.11
CA SER A 79 14.63 -3.01 4.12
C SER A 79 13.98 -2.93 5.49
N LYS A 80 12.67 -3.20 5.58
CA LYS A 80 11.81 -3.04 6.78
C LYS A 80 11.63 -1.58 7.22
N GLU A 81 12.06 -0.62 6.42
CA GLU A 81 11.88 0.80 6.69
C GLU A 81 10.43 1.23 6.45
N GLU A 82 9.93 2.09 7.32
CA GLU A 82 8.60 2.69 7.22
C GLU A 82 8.73 4.21 7.14
N LYS A 83 7.92 4.81 6.26
CA LYS A 83 7.88 6.24 6.02
C LYS A 83 6.46 6.67 5.73
N THR A 84 6.09 7.83 6.25
CA THR A 84 4.86 8.50 5.87
C THR A 84 5.20 9.55 4.84
N ILE A 85 4.54 9.49 3.69
CA ILE A 85 4.72 10.44 2.59
C ILE A 85 3.38 11.05 2.23
N LEU A 86 3.38 12.25 1.64
CA LEU A 86 2.14 12.89 1.22
C LEU A 86 1.53 12.12 0.06
N LEU A 87 0.21 11.95 0.07
CA LEU A 87 -0.56 11.23 -0.95
C LEU A 87 -0.31 11.78 -2.36
N LYS A 88 -0.06 13.09 -2.47
CA LYS A 88 0.27 13.81 -3.71
C LYS A 88 1.66 13.51 -4.26
N ASP A 89 2.60 13.12 -3.40
CA ASP A 89 4.01 12.88 -3.74
C ASP A 89 4.26 11.38 -4.03
N PHE A 90 3.26 10.53 -3.76
CA PHE A 90 3.29 9.10 -4.04
C PHE A 90 2.84 8.78 -5.46
#